data_AF-A0A0A0D6F0-F1
#
_entry.id   AF-A0A0A0D6F0-F1
#
_cell.length_a   1.000
_cell.length_b   1.000
_cell.length_c   1.000
_cell.angle_alpha   90.00
_cell.angle_beta   90.00
_cell.angle_gamma   90.00
#
_symmetry.space_group_name_H-M   'P 1'
#
loop_
_entity.id
_entity.type
_entity.pdbx_description
1 polymer ?
#
loop_
_entity_poly.entity_id
_entity_poly.type
_entity_poly.pdbx_seq_one_letter_code
_entity_poly.pdbx_strand_id
1 'polypeptide(L)'
;TDAMGRVVAFLDRPSRSWPLRLPVPLLVLQPDAAGVRITRAAATGRLRFGGPGWEFPSDGPLTLLAGKRPLLALTLADAEARFGL
;
A
#
# COMPACT_ATOMS: atom_id res chain seq x y z
N THR A 1 -9.31 -17.96 10.56
CA THR A 1 -10.52 -17.12 10.57
C THR A 1 -10.19 -15.92 9.73
N ASP A 2 -10.74 -15.88 8.53
CA ASP A 2 -10.43 -14.85 7.53
C ASP A 2 -11.00 -13.53 8.05
N ALA A 3 -10.16 -12.70 8.64
CA ALA A 3 -10.56 -11.39 9.10
C ALA A 3 -10.77 -10.52 7.85
N MET A 4 -11.97 -10.58 7.28
CA MET A 4 -12.47 -9.57 6.35
C MET A 4 -12.61 -8.25 7.10
N GLY A 5 -11.47 -7.65 7.43
CA GLY A 5 -11.41 -6.28 7.92
C GLY A 5 -11.99 -5.36 6.86
N ARG A 6 -12.70 -4.33 7.30
CA ARG A 6 -13.26 -3.27 6.46
C ARG A 6 -12.16 -2.75 5.52
N VAL A 7 -12.30 -3.04 4.23
CA VAL A 7 -11.33 -2.64 3.20
C VAL A 7 -11.41 -1.13 3.03
N VAL A 8 -10.27 -0.45 3.15
CA VAL A 8 -10.17 0.97 2.81
C VAL A 8 -10.21 1.06 1.28
N ALA A 9 -11.27 1.67 0.75
CA ALA A 9 -11.40 1.88 -0.69
C ALA A 9 -10.62 3.14 -1.09
N PHE A 10 -9.68 2.98 -2.01
CA PHE A 10 -9.02 4.09 -2.70
C PHE A 10 -9.72 4.32 -4.04
N LEU A 11 -10.20 5.54 -4.28
CA LEU A 11 -10.68 5.95 -5.59
C LEU A 11 -9.49 6.47 -6.39
N ASP A 12 -9.01 5.65 -7.32
CA ASP A 12 -7.97 6.05 -8.27
C ASP A 12 -8.50 7.16 -9.17
N ARG A 13 -7.87 8.33 -9.11
CA ARG A 13 -8.07 9.37 -10.12
C ARG A 13 -7.10 9.11 -11.26
N PRO A 14 -7.54 9.11 -12.53
CA PRO A 14 -6.66 8.86 -13.65
C PRO A 14 -5.50 9.87 -13.63
N SER A 15 -4.29 9.35 -13.53
CA SER A 15 -3.05 10.12 -13.45
C SER A 15 -2.05 9.61 -14.48
N ARG A 16 -1.14 10.48 -14.91
CA ARG A 16 -0.12 10.15 -15.90
C ARG A 16 0.83 9.10 -15.31
N SER A 17 0.85 7.91 -15.90
CA SER A 17 1.81 6.87 -15.53
C SER A 17 3.22 7.34 -15.80
N TRP A 18 4.11 7.16 -14.83
CA TRP A 18 5.52 7.43 -15.03
C TRP A 18 6.16 6.29 -15.84
N PRO A 19 6.99 6.59 -16.85
CA PRO A 19 7.52 5.58 -17.77
C PRO A 19 8.60 4.68 -17.14
N LEU A 20 9.05 4.99 -15.92
CA LEU A 20 10.12 4.28 -15.23
C LEU A 20 9.54 3.12 -14.41
N ARG A 21 10.09 1.91 -14.62
CA ARG A 21 9.93 0.79 -13.69
C ARG A 21 11.06 0.86 -12.67
N LEU A 22 10.73 1.14 -11.41
CA LEU A 22 11.73 1.28 -10.35
C LEU A 22 11.63 0.10 -9.38
N PRO A 23 12.76 -0.50 -8.98
CA PRO A 23 12.78 -1.40 -7.84
C PRO A 23 12.55 -0.58 -6.56
N VAL A 24 11.49 -0.91 -5.84
CA VAL A 24 11.12 -0.33 -4.56
C VAL A 24 11.44 -1.36 -3.47
N PRO A 25 12.42 -1.11 -2.58
CA PRO A 25 12.64 -1.96 -1.43
C PRO A 25 11.44 -1.84 -0.47
N LEU A 26 10.94 -2.97 -0.01
CA LEU A 26 9.76 -3.07 0.85
C LEU A 26 10.06 -3.93 2.08
N LEU A 27 9.41 -3.57 3.18
CA LEU A 27 9.25 -4.44 4.33
C LEU A 27 7.77 -4.83 4.39
N VAL A 28 7.51 -6.13 4.26
CA VAL A 28 6.16 -6.68 4.37
C VAL A 28 5.97 -7.18 5.80
N LEU A 29 5.01 -6.58 6.50
CA LEU A 29 4.63 -6.94 7.85
C LEU A 29 3.39 -7.83 7.77
N GLN A 30 3.52 -9.09 8.17
CA GLN A 30 2.40 -10.05 8.18
C GLN A 30 2.16 -10.52 9.61
N PRO A 31 0.93 -10.39 10.14
CA PRO A 31 0.59 -11.03 11.39
C PRO A 31 0.67 -12.56 11.23
N ASP A 32 1.33 -13.24 12.17
CA ASP A 32 1.38 -14.70 12.29
C ASP A 32 1.15 -15.15 13.75
N ALA A 33 1.15 -16.46 13.98
CA ALA A 33 0.86 -17.03 15.31
C ALA A 33 1.87 -16.63 16.40
N ALA A 34 3.08 -16.19 16.02
CA ALA A 34 4.14 -15.79 16.94
C ALA A 34 4.29 -14.26 17.06
N GLY A 35 3.53 -13.48 16.30
CA GLY A 35 3.58 -12.01 16.32
C GLY A 35 3.51 -11.40 14.92
N VAL A 36 4.43 -10.49 14.61
CA VAL A 36 4.55 -9.85 13.29
C VAL A 36 5.79 -10.38 12.59
N ARG A 37 5.58 -11.10 11.48
CA ARG A 37 6.65 -11.50 10.58
C ARG A 37 7.02 -10.34 9.67
N ILE A 38 8.29 -9.93 9.73
CA ILE A 38 8.85 -8.90 8.86
C ILE A 38 9.65 -9.59 7.76
N THR A 39 9.24 -9.41 6.50
CA THR A 39 9.91 -10.00 5.34
C THR A 39 10.42 -8.90 4.42
N ARG A 40 11.70 -8.99 4.04
CA ARG A 40 12.26 -8.13 2.99
C ARG A 40 11.71 -8.53 1.64
N ALA A 41 11.29 -7.53 0.87
CA ALA A 41 10.85 -7.70 -0.49
C ALA A 41 11.39 -6.58 -1.37
N ALA A 42 11.41 -6.80 -2.67
CA ALA A 42 11.55 -5.75 -3.66
C ALA A 42 10.39 -5.84 -4.63
N ALA A 43 9.72 -4.72 -4.90
CA ALA A 43 8.69 -4.63 -5.91
C ALA A 43 9.20 -3.83 -7.11
N THR A 44 8.88 -4.27 -8.32
CA THR A 44 9.15 -3.51 -9.55
C THR A 44 7.83 -3.29 -10.28
N GLY A 45 7.53 -2.05 -10.63
CA GLY A 45 6.30 -1.71 -11.35
C GLY A 45 6.29 -0.28 -11.84
N ARG A 46 5.22 0.11 -12.52
CA ARG A 46 5.03 1.48 -13.01
C ARG A 46 4.44 2.34 -11.91
N LEU A 47 5.11 3.44 -11.58
CA LEU A 47 4.58 4.39 -10.61
C LEU A 47 3.46 5.22 -11.24
N ARG A 48 2.35 5.34 -10.52
CA ARG A 48 1.24 6.23 -10.82
C ARG A 48 1.01 7.12 -9.61
N PHE A 49 0.99 8.43 -9.81
CA PHE A 49 0.69 9.36 -8.74
C PHE A 49 -0.81 9.32 -8.45
N GLY A 50 -1.21 8.93 -7.25
CA GLY A 50 -2.59 9.02 -6.80
C GLY A 50 -2.95 10.42 -6.35
N GLY A 51 -4.24 10.75 -6.39
CA GLY A 51 -4.74 11.95 -5.71
C GLY A 51 -4.76 11.77 -4.18
N PRO A 52 -4.83 12.87 -3.40
CA PRO A 52 -4.88 12.82 -1.94
C PRO A 52 -6.23 12.36 -1.37
N GLY A 53 -7.12 11.78 -2.20
CA GLY A 53 -8.48 11.39 -1.84
C GLY A 53 -8.54 10.09 -1.06
N TRP A 54 -7.92 10.08 0.11
CA TRP A 54 -7.96 8.95 1.05
C TRP A 54 -8.95 9.26 2.16
N GLU A 55 -9.92 8.38 2.34
CA GLU A 55 -10.80 8.38 3.51
C GLU A 55 -10.48 7.15 4.37
N PHE A 56 -9.91 7.39 5.54
CA PHE A 56 -9.64 6.35 6.53
C PHE A 56 -10.76 6.34 7.57
N PRO A 57 -11.51 5.24 7.72
CA PRO A 57 -12.53 5.12 8.76
C PRO A 57 -11.93 5.29 10.16
N SER A 58 -12.61 6.02 11.03
CA SER A 58 -12.22 6.25 12.43
C SER A 58 -12.43 5.04 13.35
N ASP A 59 -12.98 3.94 12.83
CA ASP A 59 -13.30 2.71 13.55
C ASP A 59 -12.60 1.49 12.92
N GLY A 60 -11.58 1.70 12.09
CA GLY A 60 -10.92 0.65 11.32
C GLY A 60 -9.46 0.37 11.74
N PRO A 61 -8.84 -0.66 11.13
CA PRO A 61 -7.44 -1.03 11.39
C PRO A 61 -6.43 0.09 11.06
N LEU A 62 -6.84 1.09 10.29
CA LEU A 62 -6.06 2.28 9.95
C LEU A 62 -6.56 3.56 10.63
N THR A 63 -7.28 3.46 11.76
CA THR A 63 -7.80 4.63 12.48
C THR A 63 -6.74 5.66 12.88
N LEU A 64 -5.48 5.25 13.03
CA LEU A 64 -4.34 6.16 13.28
C LEU A 64 -4.08 7.14 12.12
N LEU A 65 -4.68 6.88 10.95
CA LEU A 65 -4.68 7.73 9.76
C LEU A 65 -6.00 8.48 9.58
N ALA A 66 -7.00 8.27 10.44
CA ALA A 66 -8.28 8.99 10.36
C ALA A 66 -8.07 10.51 10.45
N GLY A 67 -8.68 11.25 9.53
CA GLY A 67 -8.53 12.70 9.41
C GLY A 67 -7.17 13.18 8.84
N LYS A 68 -6.21 12.28 8.58
CA LYS A 68 -4.92 12.66 7.99
C LYS A 68 -5.04 12.76 6.47
N ARG A 69 -4.53 13.87 5.92
CA ARG A 69 -4.38 14.06 4.48
C ARG A 69 -2.98 13.64 4.05
N PRO A 70 -2.81 12.56 3.27
CA PRO A 70 -1.51 12.21 2.75
C PRO A 70 -1.01 13.28 1.78
N LEU A 71 0.24 13.71 1.96
CA LEU A 71 0.90 14.68 1.07
C LEU A 71 1.21 14.07 -0.32
N LEU A 72 1.36 12.75 -0.37
CA LEU A 72 1.69 12.00 -1.57
C LEU A 72 1.01 10.63 -1.53
N ALA A 73 0.42 10.22 -2.65
CA ALA A 73 -0.02 8.85 -2.89
C ALA A 73 0.71 8.31 -4.13
N LEU A 74 1.31 7.12 -4.01
CA LEU A 74 1.96 6.42 -5.10
C LEU A 74 1.34 5.04 -5.22
N THR A 75 0.83 4.73 -6.41
CA THR A 75 0.35 3.40 -6.78
C THR A 75 1.39 2.73 -7.65
N LEU A 76 1.76 1.50 -7.33
CA LEU A 76 2.62 0.68 -8.17
C LEU A 76 1.72 -0.21 -9.04
N ALA A 77 1.55 0.15 -10.30
CA ALA A 77 0.79 -0.64 -11.28
C ALA A 77 1.70 -1.69 -11.95
N ASP A 78 1.11 -2.81 -12.38
CA ASP A 78 1.83 -3.93 -13.02
C ASP A 78 3.05 -4.37 -12.19
N ALA A 79 2.83 -4.44 -10.88
CA ALA A 79 3.85 -4.70 -9.89
C ALA A 79 4.18 -6.19 -9.81
N GLU A 80 5.47 -6.49 -9.84
CA GLU A 80 6.01 -7.80 -9.51
C GLU A 80 6.79 -7.66 -8.20
N ALA A 81 6.48 -8.49 -7.20
CA ALA A 81 7.16 -8.51 -5.92
C ALA A 81 7.99 -9.78 -5.74
N ARG A 82 9.25 -9.63 -5.32
CA ARG A 82 10.16 -10.72 -4.98
C ARG A 82 10.41 -10.72 -3.48
N PHE A 83 10.18 -11.86 -2.85
CA PHE A 83 10.33 -12.07 -1.41
C PHE A 83 11.58 -12.89 -1.10
N GLY A 84 12.14 -12.73 0.09
CA GLY A 84 13.31 -13.52 0.54
C GLY A 84 14.63 -13.03 -0.03
N LEU A 85 14.76 -11.71 -0.26
CA LEU A 85 15.97 -11.03 -0.70
C LEU A 85 16.90 -10.67 0.48
#